data_AF-A0A1H3ZZE2-F1
#
_entry.id   AF-A0A1H3ZZE2-F1
#
_cell.length_a   1.000
_cell.length_b   1.000
_cell.length_c   1.000
_cell.angle_alpha   90.00
_cell.angle_beta   90.00
_cell.angle_gamma   90.00
#
_symmetry.space_group_name_H-M   'P 1'
#
loop_
_entity.id
_entity.type
_entity.pdbx_description
1 polymer ?
#
loop_
_entity_poly.entity_id
_entity_poly.type
_entity_poly.pdbx_seq_one_letter_code
_entity_poly.pdbx_strand_id
1 'polypeptide(L)'
;MKFWKKYVSTIKHNILISLDQNRNLKYWRDDMFSNTIVFTIPFSIIAFIPSLIWALDMGYYTLAIIDVFSVLIVMIVGFKKGIKIKYRKLLFIGTMYVLSFTLIYYVGLNSTLYLLASCFLSVFIYSFKNKYTPALLNLYITILYISLYYSDLILIHNNYFKLYELLAVFSNLIFISFLICSLIPRLFDHLNDSFQETLLHTKKIEKQNDLLKEITWIQSHVVRTPLSRLIAIVELLKDPDNSEQDKKFLLDNVMISSRELDEVIKEIVEKAETVQANE
;
A
#
# COMPACT_ATOMS: atom_id res chain seq x y z
N MET A 1 -21.40 -14.13 -7.40
CA MET A 1 -20.19 -13.38 -7.86
C MET A 1 -20.47 -12.00 -8.46
N LYS A 2 -21.45 -11.81 -9.37
CA LYS A 2 -21.70 -10.49 -10.02
C LYS A 2 -22.04 -9.36 -9.03
N PHE A 3 -22.88 -9.64 -8.03
CA PHE A 3 -23.26 -8.65 -7.00
C PHE A 3 -22.09 -8.19 -6.13
N TRP A 4 -21.24 -9.13 -5.66
CA TRP A 4 -20.04 -8.79 -4.89
C TRP A 4 -19.08 -7.91 -5.68
N LYS A 5 -18.81 -8.25 -6.95
CA LYS A 5 -17.94 -7.42 -7.81
C LYS A 5 -18.48 -6.01 -8.00
N LYS A 6 -19.79 -5.86 -8.23
CA LYS A 6 -20.46 -4.55 -8.36
C LYS A 6 -20.44 -3.74 -7.06
N TYR A 7 -20.65 -4.39 -5.92
CA TYR A 7 -20.56 -3.78 -4.59
C TYR A 7 -19.15 -3.25 -4.32
N VAL A 8 -18.13 -4.10 -4.48
CA VAL A 8 -16.72 -3.74 -4.30
C VAL A 8 -16.33 -2.59 -5.22
N SER A 9 -16.69 -2.66 -6.51
CA SER A 9 -16.34 -1.61 -7.47
C SER A 9 -16.99 -0.27 -7.12
N THR A 10 -18.24 -0.29 -6.64
CA THR A 10 -18.97 0.93 -6.27
C THR A 10 -18.30 1.64 -5.09
N ILE A 11 -17.95 0.88 -4.04
CA ILE A 11 -17.27 1.45 -2.86
C ILE A 11 -15.88 1.95 -3.24
N LYS A 12 -15.08 1.12 -3.94
CA LYS A 12 -13.74 1.53 -4.37
C LYS A 12 -13.78 2.80 -5.21
N HIS A 13 -14.69 2.88 -6.19
CA HIS A 13 -14.85 4.07 -7.02
C HIS A 13 -15.26 5.32 -6.24
N ASN A 14 -16.08 5.17 -5.20
CA ASN A 14 -16.52 6.31 -4.37
C ASN A 14 -15.46 6.79 -3.37
N ILE A 15 -14.53 5.91 -2.96
CA ILE A 15 -13.51 6.18 -1.93
C ILE A 15 -12.15 6.53 -2.58
N LEU A 16 -11.67 5.71 -3.50
CA LEU A 16 -10.43 5.91 -4.26
C LEU A 16 -10.75 6.70 -5.54
N ILE A 17 -10.68 8.03 -5.44
CA ILE A 17 -10.89 8.95 -6.57
C ILE A 17 -9.60 9.12 -7.39
N SER A 18 -8.42 8.92 -6.79
CA SER A 18 -7.13 9.13 -7.46
C SER A 18 -6.53 7.82 -7.98
N LEU A 19 -6.53 7.66 -9.30
CA LEU A 19 -5.62 6.81 -10.08
C LEU A 19 -4.19 7.37 -9.98
N ASP A 20 -3.64 7.48 -8.76
CA ASP A 20 -2.24 7.91 -8.63
C ASP A 20 -1.38 6.74 -9.11
N GLN A 21 -0.77 6.89 -10.30
CA GLN A 21 0.07 5.87 -10.92
C GLN A 21 1.30 5.54 -10.04
N ASN A 22 1.70 6.50 -9.20
CA ASN A 22 2.69 6.28 -8.16
C ASN A 22 2.02 5.74 -6.90
N ARG A 23 2.14 4.42 -6.69
CA ARG A 23 1.67 3.70 -5.49
C ARG A 23 2.47 4.08 -4.22
N ASN A 24 2.42 5.36 -3.85
CA ASN A 24 3.04 5.89 -2.65
C ASN A 24 2.32 5.39 -1.40
N LEU A 25 2.97 5.47 -0.22
CA LEU A 25 2.38 5.05 1.07
C LEU A 25 0.94 5.55 1.29
N LYS A 26 0.66 6.80 0.91
CA LYS A 26 -0.66 7.42 1.03
C LYS A 26 -1.73 6.64 0.25
N TYR A 27 -1.43 6.23 -0.98
CA TYR A 27 -2.33 5.42 -1.81
C TYR A 27 -2.64 4.09 -1.13
N TRP A 28 -1.63 3.37 -0.63
CA TRP A 28 -1.82 2.09 0.06
C TRP A 28 -2.71 2.22 1.29
N ARG A 29 -2.60 3.31 2.05
CA ARG A 29 -3.45 3.56 3.21
C ARG A 29 -4.88 3.96 2.83
N ASP A 30 -5.06 4.59 1.67
CA ASP A 30 -6.39 4.88 1.12
C ASP A 30 -7.04 3.60 0.56
N ASP A 31 -6.27 2.71 -0.09
CA ASP A 31 -6.77 1.40 -0.54
C ASP A 31 -7.08 0.47 0.64
N MET A 32 -6.23 0.42 1.65
CA MET A 32 -6.49 -0.34 2.89
C MET A 32 -7.79 0.13 3.54
N PHE A 33 -8.01 1.44 3.66
CA PHE A 33 -9.27 1.97 4.17
C PHE A 33 -10.47 1.54 3.31
N SER A 34 -10.35 1.63 1.99
CA SER A 34 -11.42 1.21 1.09
C SER A 34 -11.74 -0.28 1.27
N ASN A 35 -10.71 -1.13 1.41
CA ASN A 35 -10.89 -2.55 1.68
C ASN A 35 -11.53 -2.78 3.06
N THR A 36 -11.13 -2.03 4.10
CA THR A 36 -11.78 -2.07 5.41
C THR A 36 -13.27 -1.81 5.28
N ILE A 37 -13.70 -0.71 4.63
CA ILE A 37 -15.12 -0.39 4.47
C ILE A 37 -15.87 -1.46 3.67
N VAL A 38 -15.27 -2.00 2.61
CA VAL A 38 -15.84 -3.10 1.81
C VAL A 38 -16.18 -4.31 2.70
N PHE A 39 -15.34 -4.66 3.66
CA PHE A 39 -15.59 -5.80 4.55
C PHE A 39 -16.43 -5.42 5.77
N THR A 40 -16.31 -4.21 6.31
CA THR A 40 -17.04 -3.79 7.51
C THR A 40 -18.55 -3.76 7.28
N ILE A 41 -19.04 -3.26 6.14
CA ILE A 41 -20.49 -3.17 5.90
C ILE A 41 -21.20 -4.54 5.99
N PRO A 42 -20.82 -5.59 5.24
CA PRO A 42 -21.49 -6.88 5.33
C PRO A 42 -21.25 -7.58 6.67
N PHE A 43 -20.04 -7.50 7.23
CA PHE A 43 -19.74 -8.14 8.51
C PHE A 43 -20.35 -7.42 9.71
N SER A 44 -20.66 -6.13 9.59
CA SER A 44 -21.34 -5.39 10.66
C SER A 44 -22.70 -5.99 10.99
N ILE A 45 -23.40 -6.60 10.01
CA ILE A 45 -24.71 -7.25 10.22
C ILE A 45 -24.59 -8.40 11.23
N ILE A 46 -23.47 -9.13 11.22
CA ILE A 46 -23.22 -10.26 12.12
C ILE A 46 -23.14 -9.79 13.58
N ALA A 47 -22.49 -8.64 13.83
CA ALA A 47 -22.38 -8.07 15.15
C ALA A 47 -23.65 -7.28 15.56
N PHE A 48 -24.27 -6.60 14.59
CA PHE A 48 -25.37 -5.67 14.81
C PHE A 48 -26.66 -6.37 15.26
N ILE A 49 -27.06 -7.47 14.61
CA ILE A 49 -28.35 -8.13 14.91
C ILE A 49 -28.38 -8.66 16.36
N PRO A 50 -27.39 -9.45 16.83
CA PRO A 50 -27.39 -9.93 18.22
C PRO A 50 -27.26 -8.79 19.23
N SER A 51 -26.45 -7.76 18.93
CA SER A 51 -26.29 -6.59 19.80
C SER A 51 -27.61 -5.85 20.00
N LEU A 52 -28.39 -5.67 18.93
CA LEU A 52 -29.65 -4.95 18.98
C LEU A 52 -30.74 -5.73 19.73
N ILE A 53 -30.82 -7.05 19.54
CA ILE A 53 -31.75 -7.91 20.29
C ILE A 53 -31.42 -7.81 21.78
N TRP A 54 -30.15 -8.02 22.15
CA TRP A 54 -29.71 -7.94 23.53
C TRP A 54 -29.96 -6.57 24.16
N ALA A 55 -29.67 -5.48 23.44
CA ALA A 55 -29.89 -4.12 23.92
C ALA A 55 -31.37 -3.82 24.19
N LEU A 56 -32.28 -4.31 23.34
CA LEU A 56 -33.72 -4.12 23.52
C LEU A 56 -34.26 -4.94 24.69
N ASP A 57 -33.81 -6.19 24.85
CA ASP A 57 -34.21 -7.07 25.95
C ASP A 57 -33.79 -6.50 27.32
N MET A 58 -32.62 -5.86 27.38
CA MET A 58 -32.09 -5.23 28.60
C MET A 58 -32.59 -3.78 28.81
N GLY A 59 -33.39 -3.23 27.89
CA GLY A 59 -33.88 -1.84 27.97
C GLY A 59 -32.82 -0.77 27.69
N TYR A 60 -31.67 -1.11 27.12
CA TYR A 60 -30.59 -0.20 26.74
C TYR A 60 -30.87 0.51 25.41
N TYR A 61 -31.91 1.34 25.37
CA TYR A 61 -32.35 2.02 24.14
C TYR A 61 -31.28 2.93 23.52
N THR A 62 -30.49 3.60 24.35
CA THR A 62 -29.36 4.43 23.92
C THR A 62 -28.28 3.63 23.19
N LEU A 63 -27.95 2.42 23.65
CA LEU A 63 -27.02 1.52 22.96
C LEU A 63 -27.59 1.09 21.61
N ALA A 64 -28.86 0.68 21.56
CA ALA A 64 -29.52 0.28 20.31
C ALA A 64 -29.53 1.43 19.28
N ILE A 65 -29.80 2.67 19.73
CA ILE A 65 -29.76 3.86 18.88
C ILE A 65 -28.34 4.08 18.32
N ILE A 66 -27.31 3.98 19.17
CA ILE A 66 -25.91 4.17 18.75
C ILE A 66 -25.47 3.10 17.76
N ASP A 67 -25.88 1.84 17.95
CA ASP A 67 -25.57 0.75 17.02
C ASP A 67 -26.19 1.01 15.63
N VAL A 68 -27.47 1.42 15.59
CA VAL A 68 -28.16 1.77 14.33
C VAL A 68 -27.45 2.94 13.65
N PHE A 69 -27.15 4.01 14.38
CA PHE A 69 -26.43 5.17 13.82
C PHE A 69 -25.03 4.81 13.33
N SER A 70 -24.31 3.93 14.04
CA SER A 70 -22.98 3.49 13.65
C SER A 70 -23.00 2.77 12.30
N VAL A 71 -23.93 1.83 12.10
CA VAL A 71 -24.09 1.13 10.80
C VAL A 71 -24.47 2.11 9.69
N LEU A 72 -25.39 3.05 9.97
CA LEU A 72 -25.80 4.08 9.00
C LEU A 72 -24.63 4.99 8.60
N ILE A 73 -23.79 5.41 9.55
CA ILE A 73 -22.62 6.25 9.25
C ILE A 73 -21.61 5.46 8.42
N VAL A 74 -21.34 4.19 8.74
CA VAL A 74 -20.44 3.34 7.94
C VAL A 74 -20.97 3.18 6.50
N MET A 75 -22.29 3.00 6.34
CA MET A 75 -22.95 2.98 5.03
C MET A 75 -22.77 4.31 4.27
N ILE A 76 -22.94 5.45 4.94
CA ILE A 76 -22.71 6.79 4.34
C ILE A 76 -21.24 6.94 3.93
N VAL A 77 -20.31 6.51 4.78
CA VAL A 77 -18.87 6.53 4.51
C VAL A 77 -18.50 5.66 3.30
N GLY A 78 -19.22 4.57 3.02
CA GLY A 78 -19.00 3.73 1.84
C GLY A 78 -19.67 4.24 0.56
N PHE A 79 -20.94 4.64 0.64
CA PHE A 79 -21.78 4.85 -0.55
C PHE A 79 -21.98 6.32 -0.94
N LYS A 80 -21.94 7.26 0.01
CA LYS A 80 -22.21 8.68 -0.31
C LYS A 80 -21.07 9.24 -1.16
N LYS A 81 -21.39 9.83 -2.31
CA LYS A 81 -20.40 10.50 -3.19
C LYS A 81 -20.04 11.89 -2.66
N GLY A 82 -18.86 12.40 -3.03
CA GLY A 82 -18.45 13.79 -2.74
C GLY A 82 -17.77 14.04 -1.38
N ILE A 83 -17.66 13.04 -0.50
CA ILE A 83 -16.92 13.19 0.76
C ILE A 83 -15.42 12.98 0.49
N LYS A 84 -14.58 13.95 0.85
CA LYS A 84 -13.11 13.80 0.75
C LYS A 84 -12.64 12.63 1.62
N ILE A 85 -11.64 11.87 1.13
CA ILE A 85 -11.09 10.69 1.80
C ILE A 85 -10.70 10.94 3.26
N LYS A 86 -10.11 12.10 3.55
CA LYS A 86 -9.74 12.53 4.91
C LYS A 86 -10.93 12.51 5.87
N TYR A 87 -12.07 13.08 5.46
CA TYR A 87 -13.26 13.15 6.30
C TYR A 87 -13.95 11.79 6.42
N ARG A 88 -13.92 10.95 5.39
CA ARG A 88 -14.41 9.55 5.47
C ARG A 88 -13.67 8.77 6.55
N LYS A 89 -12.34 8.86 6.57
CA LYS A 89 -11.49 8.20 7.56
C LYS A 89 -11.77 8.68 8.97
N LEU A 90 -11.86 10.01 9.17
CA LEU A 90 -12.15 10.59 10.47
C LEU A 90 -13.55 10.24 10.97
N LEU A 91 -14.56 10.24 10.10
CA LEU A 91 -15.92 9.80 10.45
C LEU A 91 -15.93 8.34 10.89
N PHE A 92 -15.30 7.45 10.13
CA PHE A 92 -15.19 6.03 10.47
C PHE A 92 -14.47 5.80 11.81
N ILE A 93 -13.34 6.47 12.01
CA ILE A 93 -12.58 6.40 13.27
C ILE A 93 -13.45 6.89 14.43
N GLY A 94 -14.12 8.04 14.26
CA GLY A 94 -15.03 8.59 15.25
C GLY A 94 -16.14 7.62 15.64
N THR A 95 -16.77 6.96 14.66
CA THR A 95 -17.82 5.96 14.95
C THR A 95 -17.30 4.77 15.73
N MET A 96 -16.11 4.26 15.41
CA MET A 96 -15.53 3.12 16.14
C MET A 96 -15.22 3.49 17.59
N TYR A 97 -14.76 4.72 17.85
CA TYR A 97 -14.52 5.22 19.19
C TYR A 97 -15.80 5.45 20.00
N VAL A 98 -16.84 6.02 19.38
CA VAL A 98 -18.15 6.19 20.03
C VAL A 98 -18.75 4.84 20.40
N LEU A 99 -18.70 3.87 19.48
CA LEU A 99 -19.19 2.52 19.72
C LEU A 99 -18.40 1.84 20.84
N SER A 100 -17.06 1.95 20.83
CA SER A 100 -16.20 1.39 21.88
C SER A 100 -16.50 1.97 23.26
N PHE A 101 -16.67 3.29 23.36
CA PHE A 101 -17.04 3.94 24.62
C PHE A 101 -18.41 3.48 25.11
N THR A 102 -19.39 3.41 24.20
CA THR A 102 -20.76 2.97 24.52
C THR A 102 -20.77 1.52 25.01
N LEU A 103 -20.04 0.62 24.34
CA LEU A 103 -19.90 -0.77 24.79
C LEU A 103 -19.20 -0.88 26.14
N ILE A 104 -18.19 -0.06 26.41
CA ILE A 104 -17.55 -0.03 27.75
C ILE A 104 -18.56 0.44 28.81
N TYR A 105 -19.37 1.44 28.51
CA TYR A 105 -20.38 1.96 29.44
C TYR A 105 -21.48 0.94 29.77
N TYR A 106 -22.02 0.22 28.78
CA TYR A 106 -23.11 -0.75 28.98
C TYR A 106 -22.65 -2.17 29.35
N VAL A 107 -21.57 -2.67 28.73
CA VAL A 107 -21.09 -4.06 28.88
C VAL A 107 -19.95 -4.18 29.89
N GLY A 108 -19.19 -3.10 30.15
CA GLY A 108 -18.11 -3.08 31.14
C GLY A 108 -16.72 -3.38 30.58
N LEU A 109 -15.81 -3.86 31.46
CA LEU A 109 -14.37 -3.96 31.19
C LEU A 109 -13.99 -4.90 30.04
N ASN A 110 -14.78 -5.93 29.76
CA ASN A 110 -14.54 -6.86 28.65
C ASN A 110 -14.56 -6.14 27.29
N SER A 111 -15.27 -5.01 27.19
CA SER A 111 -15.37 -4.22 25.97
C SER A 111 -14.15 -3.35 25.69
N THR A 112 -13.14 -3.33 26.56
CA THR A 112 -11.87 -2.60 26.32
C THR A 112 -11.13 -3.10 25.08
N LEU A 113 -11.39 -4.33 24.63
CA LEU A 113 -10.88 -4.86 23.35
C LEU A 113 -11.37 -4.06 22.15
N TYR A 114 -12.58 -3.51 22.17
CA TYR A 114 -13.10 -2.67 21.09
C TYR A 114 -12.37 -1.32 21.04
N LEU A 115 -12.01 -0.78 22.20
CA LEU A 115 -11.21 0.44 22.29
C LEU A 115 -9.77 0.21 21.80
N LEU A 116 -9.20 -0.97 22.05
CA LEU A 116 -7.92 -1.38 21.46
C LEU A 116 -8.02 -1.52 19.94
N ALA A 117 -9.06 -2.19 19.44
CA ALA A 117 -9.29 -2.37 18.01
C ALA A 117 -9.49 -1.03 17.29
N SER A 118 -10.19 -0.07 17.92
CA SER A 118 -10.37 1.29 17.40
C SER A 118 -9.04 2.03 17.27
N CYS A 119 -8.15 1.89 18.26
CA CYS A 119 -6.80 2.45 18.20
C CYS A 119 -5.99 1.84 17.04
N PHE A 120 -5.95 0.51 16.94
CA PHE A 120 -5.28 -0.19 15.85
C PHE A 120 -5.78 0.27 14.47
N LEU A 121 -7.09 0.23 14.24
CA LEU A 121 -7.68 0.63 12.97
C LEU A 121 -7.38 2.09 12.64
N SER A 122 -7.40 2.97 13.64
CA SER A 122 -7.09 4.39 13.47
C SER A 122 -5.67 4.61 12.97
N VAL A 123 -4.68 4.00 13.63
CA VAL A 123 -3.26 4.12 13.24
C VAL A 123 -3.02 3.49 11.87
N PHE A 124 -3.67 2.35 11.58
CA PHE A 124 -3.53 1.67 10.30
C PHE A 124 -4.06 2.53 9.13
N ILE A 125 -5.25 3.11 9.29
CA ILE A 125 -5.99 3.79 8.23
C ILE A 125 -5.57 5.26 8.04
N TYR A 126 -5.18 5.97 9.11
CA TYR A 126 -5.04 7.43 9.08
C TYR A 126 -3.69 7.96 9.60
N SER A 127 -3.06 8.89 8.86
CA SER A 127 -1.80 9.52 9.28
C SER A 127 -2.10 10.70 10.18
N PHE A 128 -1.94 10.50 11.48
CA PHE A 128 -2.03 11.59 12.44
C PHE A 128 -0.77 12.44 12.40
N LYS A 129 -0.91 13.75 12.67
CA LYS A 129 0.24 14.64 12.87
C LYS A 129 1.11 14.15 14.04
N ASN A 130 0.45 13.74 15.13
CA ASN A 130 1.09 13.03 16.23
C ASN A 130 0.70 11.54 16.13
N LYS A 131 1.68 10.66 15.90
CA LYS A 131 1.43 9.21 15.78
C LYS A 131 0.78 8.58 17.01
N TYR A 132 0.91 9.21 18.18
CA TYR A 132 0.32 8.74 19.44
C TYR A 132 -1.11 9.23 19.69
N THR A 133 -1.72 10.00 18.78
CA THR A 133 -3.08 10.53 18.96
C THR A 133 -4.11 9.44 19.33
N PRO A 134 -4.15 8.25 18.69
CA PRO A 134 -5.11 7.20 19.07
C PRO A 134 -4.87 6.63 20.48
N ALA A 135 -3.61 6.47 20.89
CA ALA A 135 -3.27 6.03 22.25
C ALA A 135 -3.63 7.07 23.31
N LEU A 136 -3.41 8.36 23.02
CA LEU A 136 -3.84 9.45 23.89
C LEU A 136 -5.36 9.54 24.00
N LEU A 137 -6.09 9.24 22.93
CA LEU A 137 -7.55 9.15 22.93
C LEU A 137 -8.02 7.99 23.80
N ASN A 138 -7.39 6.81 23.70
CA ASN A 138 -7.65 5.69 24.61
C ASN A 138 -7.43 6.09 26.06
N LEU A 139 -6.29 6.74 26.37
CA LEU A 139 -5.99 7.24 27.71
C LEU A 139 -7.10 8.18 28.21
N TYR A 140 -7.52 9.15 27.40
CA TYR A 140 -8.60 10.05 27.77
C TYR A 140 -9.92 9.31 28.06
N ILE A 141 -10.31 8.35 27.21
CA ILE A 141 -11.51 7.54 27.42
C ILE A 141 -11.42 6.72 28.72
N THR A 142 -10.26 6.14 29.02
CA THR A 142 -10.08 5.38 30.27
C THR A 142 -10.19 6.25 31.52
N ILE A 143 -9.59 7.45 31.50
CA ILE A 143 -9.72 8.41 32.60
C ILE A 143 -11.17 8.85 32.77
N LEU A 144 -11.85 9.15 31.65
CA LEU A 144 -13.25 9.54 31.67
C LEU A 144 -14.13 8.41 32.24
N TYR A 145 -13.88 7.15 31.88
CA TYR A 145 -14.60 6.01 32.45
C TYR A 145 -14.36 5.87 33.95
N ILE A 146 -13.11 5.97 34.42
CA ILE A 146 -12.78 5.93 35.85
C ILE A 146 -13.52 7.06 36.60
N SER A 147 -13.52 8.26 36.03
CA SER A 147 -14.22 9.42 36.61
C SER A 147 -15.73 9.16 36.71
N LEU A 148 -16.35 8.62 35.65
CA LEU A 148 -17.77 8.29 35.65
C LEU A 148 -18.10 7.21 36.68
N TYR A 149 -17.25 6.20 36.82
CA TYR A 149 -17.40 5.10 37.78
C TYR A 149 -17.42 5.61 39.23
N TYR A 150 -16.53 6.53 39.60
CA TYR A 150 -16.49 7.09 40.94
C TYR A 150 -17.61 8.10 41.25
N SER A 151 -18.20 8.71 40.22
CA SER A 151 -19.31 9.65 40.38
C SER A 151 -20.69 8.98 40.53
N ASP A 152 -20.75 7.65 40.71
CA ASP A 152 -21.99 6.83 40.74
C ASP A 152 -22.93 7.00 39.53
N LEU A 153 -22.43 7.62 38.44
CA LEU A 153 -23.17 7.83 37.18
C LEU A 153 -23.23 6.57 36.30
N ILE A 154 -22.53 5.49 36.68
CA ILE A 154 -22.58 4.18 36.02
C ILE A 154 -23.53 3.26 36.81
N LEU A 155 -24.82 3.52 36.68
CA LEU A 155 -25.91 2.82 37.38
C LEU A 155 -26.20 1.39 36.87
N ILE A 156 -25.45 0.92 35.86
CA ILE A 156 -25.82 -0.24 35.05
C ILE A 156 -25.12 -1.54 35.50
N HIS A 157 -24.01 -1.44 36.24
CA HIS A 157 -23.28 -2.62 36.68
C HIS A 157 -23.57 -2.97 38.15
N ASN A 158 -24.29 -4.08 38.35
CA ASN A 158 -24.44 -4.74 39.65
C ASN A 158 -23.14 -5.41 40.16
N ASN A 159 -22.05 -5.36 39.37
CA ASN A 159 -20.73 -5.86 39.76
C ASN A 159 -19.84 -4.69 40.16
N TYR A 160 -19.60 -4.53 41.46
CA TYR A 160 -18.58 -3.62 41.97
C TYR A 160 -17.20 -4.16 41.58
N PHE A 161 -16.55 -3.53 40.60
CA PHE A 161 -15.16 -3.79 40.28
C PHE A 161 -14.25 -3.18 41.34
N LYS A 162 -13.20 -3.92 41.70
CA LYS A 162 -12.18 -3.40 42.61
C LYS A 162 -11.24 -2.47 41.84
N LEU A 163 -10.75 -1.42 42.49
CA LEU A 163 -9.87 -0.42 41.85
C LEU A 163 -8.65 -1.06 41.17
N TYR A 164 -8.05 -2.08 41.78
CA TYR A 164 -6.88 -2.74 41.20
C TYR A 164 -7.19 -3.49 39.90
N GLU A 165 -8.41 -4.02 39.71
CA GLU A 165 -8.83 -4.68 38.47
C GLU A 165 -8.94 -3.66 37.34
N LEU A 166 -9.55 -2.51 37.65
CA LEU A 166 -9.69 -1.38 36.74
C LEU A 166 -8.32 -0.86 36.27
N LEU A 167 -7.40 -0.67 37.22
CA LEU A 167 -6.04 -0.23 36.93
C LEU A 167 -5.26 -1.27 36.12
N ALA A 168 -5.40 -2.56 36.42
CA ALA A 168 -4.73 -3.63 35.68
C ALA A 168 -5.19 -3.68 34.21
N VAL A 169 -6.51 -3.60 33.96
CA VAL A 169 -7.05 -3.65 32.59
C VAL A 169 -6.66 -2.41 31.80
N PHE A 170 -6.82 -1.22 32.35
CA PHE A 170 -6.53 0.02 31.62
C PHE A 170 -5.04 0.28 31.43
N SER A 171 -4.18 -0.07 32.39
CA SER A 171 -2.72 0.05 32.19
C SER A 171 -2.24 -0.83 31.03
N ASN A 172 -2.73 -2.07 30.94
CA ASN A 172 -2.44 -2.97 29.83
C ASN A 172 -2.97 -2.41 28.49
N LEU A 173 -4.21 -1.91 28.47
CA LEU A 173 -4.78 -1.30 27.27
C LEU A 173 -3.92 -0.12 26.78
N ILE A 174 -3.53 0.78 27.69
CA ILE A 174 -2.73 1.96 27.36
C ILE A 174 -1.35 1.53 26.86
N PHE A 175 -0.68 0.61 27.56
CA PHE A 175 0.61 0.08 27.17
C PHE A 175 0.58 -0.48 25.74
N ILE A 176 -0.38 -1.36 25.42
CA ILE A 176 -0.52 -1.95 24.09
C ILE A 176 -0.87 -0.86 23.06
N SER A 177 -1.71 0.12 23.42
CA SER A 177 -2.07 1.23 22.52
C SER A 177 -0.85 2.06 22.11
N PHE A 178 0.05 2.36 23.05
CA PHE A 178 1.30 3.06 22.76
C PHE A 178 2.27 2.21 21.94
N LEU A 179 2.37 0.91 22.22
CA LEU A 179 3.16 -0.03 21.43
C LEU A 179 2.69 -0.05 19.96
N ILE A 180 1.38 -0.20 19.74
CA ILE A 180 0.76 -0.18 18.40
C ILE A 180 1.06 1.13 17.67
N CYS A 181 0.90 2.28 18.35
CA CYS A 181 1.21 3.59 17.80
C CYS A 181 2.70 3.80 17.49
N SER A 182 3.60 3.04 18.12
CA SER A 182 5.03 3.07 17.84
C SER A 182 5.42 2.13 16.69
N LEU A 183 4.87 0.93 16.67
CA LEU A 183 5.25 -0.14 15.74
C LEU A 183 4.61 0.00 14.36
N ILE A 184 3.32 0.30 14.28
CA ILE A 184 2.61 0.34 12.99
C ILE A 184 3.18 1.41 12.06
N PRO A 185 3.39 2.67 12.49
CA PRO A 185 3.99 3.66 11.61
C PRO A 185 5.39 3.25 11.11
N ARG A 186 6.22 2.70 12.00
CA ARG A 186 7.56 2.19 11.62
C ARG A 186 7.51 1.08 10.58
N LEU A 187 6.57 0.15 10.73
CA LEU A 187 6.34 -0.91 9.74
C LEU A 187 6.01 -0.30 8.36
N PHE A 188 5.09 0.66 8.34
CA PHE A 188 4.68 1.34 7.12
C PHE A 188 5.83 2.12 6.46
N ASP A 189 6.63 2.83 7.25
CA ASP A 189 7.78 3.59 6.77
C ASP A 189 8.83 2.65 6.14
N HIS A 190 9.23 1.58 6.84
CA HIS A 190 10.21 0.61 6.32
C HIS A 190 9.71 -0.14 5.08
N LEU A 191 8.41 -0.49 5.02
CA LEU A 191 7.82 -1.12 3.84
C LEU A 191 7.86 -0.18 2.62
N ASN A 192 7.63 1.12 2.85
CA ASN A 192 7.70 2.11 1.78
C ASN A 192 9.14 2.29 1.28
N ASP A 193 10.11 2.35 2.19
CA ASP A 193 11.52 2.52 1.82
C ASP A 193 12.02 1.32 1.00
N SER A 194 11.74 0.09 1.46
CA SER A 194 12.05 -1.14 0.72
C SER A 194 11.35 -1.19 -0.66
N PHE A 195 10.11 -0.71 -0.75
CA PHE A 195 9.41 -0.63 -2.03
C PHE A 195 10.03 0.40 -2.99
N GLN A 196 10.46 1.56 -2.49
CA GLN A 196 11.14 2.57 -3.32
C GLN A 196 12.49 2.05 -3.82
N GLU A 197 13.25 1.38 -2.96
CA GLU A 197 14.54 0.78 -3.32
C GLU A 197 14.37 -0.28 -4.43
N THR A 198 13.40 -1.19 -4.28
CA THR A 198 13.10 -2.21 -5.30
C THR A 198 12.65 -1.60 -6.63
N LEU A 199 11.88 -0.51 -6.60
CA LEU A 199 11.51 0.22 -7.83
C LEU A 199 12.73 0.86 -8.51
N LEU A 200 13.65 1.45 -7.74
CA LEU A 200 14.89 2.02 -8.29
C LEU A 200 15.77 0.96 -8.91
N HIS A 201 15.97 -0.18 -8.24
CA HIS A 201 16.71 -1.31 -8.79
C HIS A 201 16.07 -1.85 -10.07
N THR A 202 14.74 -2.00 -10.09
CA THR A 202 14.02 -2.48 -11.27
C THR A 202 14.22 -1.54 -12.46
N LYS A 203 14.12 -0.22 -12.26
CA LYS A 203 14.39 0.77 -13.31
C LYS A 203 15.83 0.73 -13.82
N LYS A 204 16.80 0.50 -12.93
CA LYS A 204 18.22 0.32 -13.31
C LYS A 204 18.38 -0.91 -14.21
N ILE A 205 17.78 -2.03 -13.83
CA ILE A 205 17.78 -3.28 -14.63
C ILE A 205 17.07 -3.09 -15.98
N GLU A 206 15.92 -2.42 -16.01
CA GLU A 206 15.21 -2.12 -17.27
C GLU A 206 16.09 -1.32 -18.23
N LYS A 207 16.78 -0.28 -17.73
CA LYS A 207 17.71 0.52 -18.54
C LYS A 207 18.90 -0.30 -19.04
N GLN A 208 19.47 -1.16 -18.20
CA GLN A 208 20.53 -2.09 -18.61
C GLN A 208 20.05 -3.06 -19.69
N ASN A 209 18.85 -3.63 -19.54
CA ASN A 209 18.25 -4.52 -20.52
C ASN A 209 18.03 -3.85 -21.88
N ASP A 210 17.58 -2.59 -21.89
CA ASP A 210 17.36 -1.86 -23.14
C ASP A 210 18.69 -1.56 -23.86
N LEU A 211 19.76 -1.21 -23.12
CA LEU A 211 21.11 -1.09 -23.67
C LEU A 211 21.63 -2.42 -24.23
N LEU A 212 21.43 -3.54 -23.52
CA LEU A 212 21.82 -4.86 -23.99
C LEU A 212 21.06 -5.27 -25.27
N LYS A 213 19.77 -4.92 -25.39
CA LYS A 213 19.01 -5.11 -26.63
C LYS A 213 19.58 -4.29 -27.77
N GLU A 214 19.97 -3.04 -27.52
CA GLU A 214 20.60 -2.18 -28.52
C GLU A 214 21.92 -2.80 -29.01
N ILE A 215 22.79 -3.23 -28.08
CA ILE A 215 24.05 -3.93 -28.42
C ILE A 215 23.76 -5.18 -29.26
N THR A 216 22.78 -5.99 -28.85
CA THR A 216 22.39 -7.21 -29.58
C THR A 216 21.89 -6.89 -31.00
N TRP A 217 21.18 -5.77 -31.18
CA TRP A 217 20.74 -5.30 -32.50
C TRP A 217 21.93 -4.89 -33.38
N ILE A 218 22.87 -4.11 -32.83
CA ILE A 218 24.11 -3.72 -33.53
C ILE A 218 24.90 -4.97 -33.94
N GLN A 219 25.07 -5.92 -33.02
CA GLN A 219 25.80 -7.16 -33.27
C GLN A 219 25.13 -8.04 -34.33
N SER A 220 23.80 -8.11 -34.36
CA SER A 220 23.08 -8.99 -35.30
C SER A 220 22.89 -8.38 -36.70
N HIS A 221 22.75 -7.05 -36.78
CA HIS A 221 22.39 -6.36 -38.02
C HIS A 221 23.52 -5.46 -38.55
N VAL A 222 24.09 -4.60 -37.70
CA VAL A 222 25.06 -3.60 -38.15
C VAL A 222 26.41 -4.25 -38.43
N VAL A 223 26.90 -5.13 -37.55
CA VAL A 223 28.15 -5.91 -37.74
C VAL A 223 28.06 -6.82 -38.97
N ARG A 224 26.86 -7.32 -39.30
CA ARG A 224 26.66 -8.29 -40.38
C ARG A 224 26.96 -7.70 -41.76
N THR A 225 26.66 -6.43 -42.00
CA THR A 225 26.90 -5.75 -43.28
C THR A 225 28.38 -5.73 -43.70
N PRO A 226 29.32 -5.17 -42.91
CA PRO A 226 30.72 -5.16 -43.26
C PRO A 226 31.30 -6.57 -43.32
N LEU A 227 30.86 -7.48 -42.44
CA LEU A 227 31.28 -8.88 -42.45
C LEU A 227 30.86 -9.62 -43.73
N SER A 228 29.61 -9.48 -44.17
CA SER A 228 29.13 -10.11 -45.40
C SER A 228 29.84 -9.55 -46.64
N ARG A 229 30.13 -8.23 -46.68
CA ARG A 229 30.98 -7.65 -47.74
C ARG A 229 32.38 -8.25 -47.73
N LEU A 230 33.01 -8.38 -46.56
CA LEU A 230 34.33 -9.01 -46.45
C LEU A 230 34.33 -10.44 -47.00
N ILE A 231 33.34 -11.25 -46.62
CA ILE A 231 33.19 -12.62 -47.12
C ILE A 231 33.05 -12.62 -48.65
N ALA A 232 32.16 -11.79 -49.21
CA ALA A 232 31.95 -11.70 -50.65
C ALA A 232 33.20 -11.23 -51.42
N ILE A 233 33.91 -10.22 -50.91
CA ILE A 233 35.14 -9.71 -51.53
C ILE A 233 36.25 -10.77 -51.49
N VAL A 234 36.36 -11.52 -50.39
CA VAL A 234 37.33 -12.63 -50.27
C VAL A 234 36.98 -13.78 -51.22
N GLU A 235 35.70 -14.04 -51.48
CA GLU A 235 35.27 -15.00 -52.50
C GLU A 235 35.64 -14.51 -53.90
N LEU A 236 35.38 -13.25 -54.23
CA LEU A 236 35.76 -12.65 -55.52
C LEU A 236 37.28 -12.65 -55.72
N LEU A 237 38.08 -12.41 -54.68
CA LEU A 237 39.54 -12.44 -54.75
C LEU A 237 40.11 -13.81 -55.13
N LYS A 238 39.36 -14.89 -54.95
CA LYS A 238 39.79 -16.25 -55.33
C LYS A 238 39.60 -16.55 -56.81
N ASP A 239 38.94 -15.68 -57.56
CA ASP A 239 38.73 -15.85 -59.01
C ASP A 239 40.09 -15.71 -59.75
N PRO A 240 40.56 -16.76 -60.44
CA PRO A 240 41.83 -16.75 -61.16
C PRO A 240 41.85 -15.78 -62.35
N ASP A 241 40.68 -15.34 -62.86
CA ASP A 241 40.58 -14.45 -64.01
C ASP A 241 40.74 -12.96 -63.63
N ASN A 242 40.85 -12.62 -62.34
CA ASN A 242 41.04 -11.24 -61.89
C ASN A 242 42.38 -10.65 -62.35
N SER A 243 42.33 -9.46 -62.95
CA SER A 243 43.53 -8.69 -63.25
C SER A 243 44.22 -8.19 -61.96
N GLU A 244 45.50 -7.82 -62.05
CA GLU A 244 46.21 -7.19 -60.93
C GLU A 244 45.52 -5.89 -60.46
N GLN A 245 44.85 -5.19 -61.37
CA GLN A 245 44.11 -3.97 -61.07
C GLN A 245 42.82 -4.27 -60.29
N ASP A 246 42.12 -5.36 -60.63
CA ASP A 246 40.92 -5.83 -59.92
C ASP A 246 41.26 -6.33 -58.52
N LYS A 247 42.35 -7.10 -58.38
CA LYS A 247 42.84 -7.55 -57.06
C LYS A 247 43.15 -6.38 -56.16
N LYS A 248 43.82 -5.34 -56.69
CA LYS A 248 44.13 -4.13 -55.92
C LYS A 248 42.86 -3.41 -55.46
N PHE A 249 41.88 -3.26 -56.35
CA PHE A 249 40.58 -2.69 -56.01
C PHE A 249 39.83 -3.50 -54.92
N LEU A 250 39.81 -4.83 -55.04
CA LEU A 250 39.17 -5.69 -54.05
C LEU A 250 39.88 -5.60 -52.69
N LEU A 251 41.21 -5.58 -52.65
CA LEU A 251 41.98 -5.39 -51.41
C LEU A 251 41.71 -4.04 -50.74
N ASP A 252 41.58 -2.96 -51.51
CA ASP A 252 41.20 -1.64 -50.98
C ASP A 252 39.81 -1.70 -50.32
N ASN A 253 38.86 -2.41 -50.94
CA ASN A 253 37.51 -2.60 -50.37
C ASN A 253 37.49 -3.53 -49.13
N VAL A 254 38.39 -4.52 -49.03
CA VAL A 254 38.62 -5.30 -47.80
C VAL A 254 39.06 -4.37 -46.68
N MET A 255 40.02 -3.48 -46.95
CA MET A 255 40.52 -2.54 -45.95
C MET A 255 39.41 -1.59 -45.47
N ILE A 256 38.60 -1.06 -46.39
CA ILE A 256 37.45 -0.21 -46.04
C ILE A 256 36.45 -0.99 -45.16
N SER A 257 36.05 -2.20 -45.58
CA SER A 257 35.06 -2.99 -44.83
C SER A 257 35.58 -3.43 -43.46
N SER A 258 36.89 -3.71 -43.34
CA SER A 258 37.54 -4.05 -42.07
C SER A 258 37.55 -2.86 -41.11
N ARG A 259 37.81 -1.64 -41.62
CA ARG A 259 37.75 -0.41 -40.82
C ARG A 259 36.34 -0.11 -40.35
N GLU A 260 35.34 -0.24 -41.22
CA GLU A 260 33.94 -0.07 -40.82
C GLU A 260 33.53 -1.07 -39.75
N LEU A 261 33.98 -2.34 -39.85
CA LEU A 261 33.74 -3.34 -38.81
C LEU A 261 34.40 -2.96 -37.49
N ASP A 262 35.66 -2.50 -37.52
CA ASP A 262 36.39 -2.04 -36.32
C ASP A 262 35.67 -0.89 -35.62
N GLU A 263 35.14 0.08 -36.37
CA GLU A 263 34.35 1.18 -35.81
C GLU A 263 33.06 0.69 -35.13
N VAL A 264 32.33 -0.25 -35.73
CA VAL A 264 31.14 -0.85 -35.10
C VAL A 264 31.51 -1.63 -33.83
N ILE A 265 32.65 -2.32 -33.82
CA ILE A 265 33.13 -3.02 -32.61
C ILE A 265 33.47 -2.02 -31.51
N LYS A 266 34.14 -0.90 -31.82
CA LYS A 266 34.40 0.16 -30.84
C LYS A 266 33.10 0.71 -30.25
N GLU A 267 32.10 0.96 -31.09
CA GLU A 267 30.78 1.43 -30.63
C GLU A 267 30.14 0.44 -29.63
N ILE A 268 30.22 -0.87 -29.90
CA ILE A 268 29.72 -1.91 -28.98
C ILE A 268 30.48 -1.88 -27.65
N VAL A 269 31.82 -1.78 -27.69
CA VAL A 269 32.66 -1.73 -26.48
C VAL A 269 32.34 -0.50 -25.65
N GLU A 270 32.27 0.69 -26.26
CA GLU A 270 31.90 1.92 -25.58
C GLU A 270 30.52 1.82 -24.91
N LYS A 271 29.51 1.29 -25.64
CA LYS A 271 28.18 1.07 -25.07
C LYS A 271 28.20 0.06 -23.92
N ALA A 272 28.97 -1.02 -24.02
CA ALA A 272 29.09 -2.01 -22.95
C ALA A 272 29.80 -1.44 -21.69
N GLU A 273 30.80 -0.59 -21.86
CA GLU A 273 31.49 0.09 -20.75
C GLU A 273 30.53 1.02 -20.00
N THR A 274 29.61 1.69 -20.70
CA THR A 274 28.57 2.50 -20.01
C THR A 274 27.64 1.66 -19.13
N VAL A 275 27.48 0.35 -19.39
CA VAL A 275 26.69 -0.55 -18.55
C VAL A 275 27.42 -0.85 -17.24
N GLN A 276 28.74 -1.10 -17.28
CA GLN A 276 29.55 -1.39 -16.10
C GLN A 276 29.81 -0.15 -15.23
N ALA A 277 30.02 1.03 -15.83
CA ALA A 277 30.29 2.26 -15.08
C ALA A 277 29.08 2.78 -14.28
N ASN A 278 27.87 2.28 -14.60
CA ASN A 278 26.64 2.64 -13.90
C ASN A 278 26.30 1.67 -12.75
N GLU A 279 27.09 0.62 -12.50
CA GLU A 279 26.95 -0.26 -11.33
C GLU A 279 27.40 0.41 -10.04
#